data_AF-A6IF20-F1
#
_entry.id   AF-A6IF20-F1
#
_cell.length_a   1.000
_cell.length_b   1.000
_cell.length_c   1.000
_cell.angle_alpha   90.00
_cell.angle_beta   90.00
_cell.angle_gamma   90.00
#
_symmetry.space_group_name_H-M   'P 1'
#
loop_
_entity.id
_entity.type
_entity.pdbx_description
1 polymer ?
#
loop_
_entity_poly.entity_id
_entity_poly.type
_entity_poly.pdbx_seq_one_letter_code
_entity_poly.pdbx_strand_id
1 'polypeptide(L)'
;MDAQLVCCVALCLLGAGSFDAAVIQTPRHLIKMKGQQVEMNCNPEKDHPAVFWYQQKQSKELKFLIYFQNQRPVDQIDMVKERFSAEWPSNSLCSLKISTSEVEDSALYLCSSSQST
;
A
#
# COMPACT_ATOMS: atom_id res chain seq x y z
N MET A 1 33.65 -16.16 -33.19
CA MET A 1 32.34 -15.99 -32.53
C MET A 1 32.60 -15.18 -31.28
N ASP A 2 32.02 -13.99 -31.27
CA ASP A 2 32.53 -12.82 -30.56
C ASP A 2 32.38 -12.95 -29.03
N ALA A 3 33.51 -12.95 -28.31
CA ALA A 3 33.53 -13.09 -26.85
C ALA A 3 32.79 -11.93 -26.15
N GLN A 4 32.68 -10.78 -26.82
CA GLN A 4 31.87 -9.66 -26.33
C GLN A 4 30.37 -9.99 -26.33
N LEU A 5 29.89 -10.70 -27.35
CA LEU A 5 28.48 -11.07 -27.46
C LEU A 5 28.08 -12.04 -26.33
N VAL A 6 28.98 -12.97 -25.98
CA VAL A 6 28.80 -13.92 -24.88
C VAL A 6 28.77 -13.21 -23.52
N CYS A 7 29.65 -12.22 -23.32
CA CYS A 7 29.71 -11.44 -22.09
C CYS A 7 28.44 -10.59 -21.87
N CYS A 8 27.95 -9.92 -22.93
CA CYS A 8 26.74 -9.12 -22.87
C CYS A 8 25.50 -9.95 -22.50
N VAL A 9 25.35 -11.16 -23.07
CA VAL A 9 24.21 -12.04 -22.77
C VAL A 9 24.26 -12.55 -21.32
N ALA A 10 25.44 -12.86 -20.78
CA ALA A 10 25.59 -13.29 -19.39
C ALA A 10 25.23 -12.17 -18.38
N LEU A 11 25.61 -10.92 -18.66
CA LEU A 11 25.26 -9.75 -17.85
C LEU A 11 23.75 -9.46 -17.83
N CYS A 12 23.05 -9.65 -18.95
CA CYS A 12 21.59 -9.50 -19.01
C CYS A 12 20.84 -10.55 -18.19
N LEU A 13 21.37 -11.77 -18.08
CA LEU A 13 20.76 -12.86 -17.31
C LEU A 13 21.00 -12.73 -15.80
N LEU A 14 22.09 -12.09 -15.37
CA LEU A 14 22.41 -11.86 -13.96
C LEU A 14 21.66 -10.66 -13.34
N GLY A 15 21.14 -9.75 -14.17
CA GLY A 15 20.43 -8.55 -13.72
C GLY A 15 18.91 -8.72 -13.52
N ALA A 16 18.35 -9.87 -13.86
CA ALA A 16 16.93 -10.16 -13.69
C ALA A 16 16.63 -10.62 -12.25
N GLY A 17 16.90 -9.75 -11.27
CA GLY A 17 16.34 -9.91 -9.94
C GLY A 17 14.82 -9.77 -10.05
N SER A 18 14.07 -10.80 -9.65
CA SER A 18 12.67 -10.64 -9.33
C SER A 18 12.58 -9.64 -8.17
N PHE A 19 12.22 -8.40 -8.46
CA PHE A 19 11.73 -7.48 -7.43
C PHE A 19 10.38 -8.03 -6.99
N ASP A 20 10.40 -9.02 -6.11
CA ASP A 20 9.20 -9.40 -5.39
C ASP A 20 8.77 -8.15 -4.63
N ALA A 21 7.62 -7.59 -4.97
CA ALA A 21 7.17 -6.36 -4.36
C ALA A 21 6.91 -6.65 -2.88
N ALA A 22 7.68 -6.03 -1.99
CA ALA A 22 7.52 -6.19 -0.53
C ALA A 22 6.06 -5.98 -0.08
N VAL A 23 5.29 -5.14 -0.78
CA VAL A 23 3.86 -4.92 -0.53
C VAL A 23 3.11 -4.80 -1.85
N ILE A 24 1.96 -5.46 -1.97
CA ILE A 24 1.07 -5.33 -3.15
C ILE A 24 -0.18 -4.53 -2.76
N GLN A 25 -0.45 -3.44 -3.48
CA GLN A 25 -1.63 -2.61 -3.25
C GLN A 25 -2.60 -2.66 -4.44
N THR A 26 -3.90 -2.82 -4.19
CA THR A 26 -4.94 -2.88 -5.22
C THR A 26 -6.16 -2.03 -4.89
N PRO A 27 -6.77 -1.35 -5.88
CA PRO A 27 -6.24 -1.10 -7.22
C PRO A 27 -5.11 -0.06 -7.21
N ARG A 28 -4.30 -0.01 -8.27
CA ARG A 28 -3.22 0.99 -8.43
C ARG A 28 -3.74 2.41 -8.65
N HIS A 29 -4.86 2.52 -9.37
CA HIS A 29 -5.56 3.77 -9.64
C HIS A 29 -7.05 3.54 -9.39
N LEU A 30 -7.69 4.51 -8.74
CA LEU A 30 -9.11 4.46 -8.45
C LEU A 30 -9.74 5.82 -8.75
N ILE A 31 -10.75 5.82 -9.62
CA ILE A 31 -11.52 7.01 -9.97
C ILE A 31 -12.97 6.72 -9.61
N LYS A 32 -13.55 7.55 -8.76
CA LYS A 32 -14.93 7.43 -8.26
C LYS A 32 -15.61 8.79 -8.28
N MET A 33 -16.94 8.78 -8.42
CA MET A 33 -17.74 9.99 -8.26
C MET A 33 -17.91 10.30 -6.77
N LYS A 34 -18.10 11.60 -6.46
CA LYS A 34 -18.43 12.04 -5.10
C LYS A 34 -19.62 11.24 -4.55
N GLY A 35 -19.52 10.86 -3.28
CA GLY A 35 -20.55 10.10 -2.57
C GLY A 35 -20.46 8.59 -2.75
N GLN A 36 -19.60 8.09 -3.65
CA GLN A 36 -19.39 6.66 -3.80
C GLN A 36 -18.41 6.12 -2.76
N GLN A 37 -18.61 4.86 -2.39
CA GLN A 37 -17.66 4.13 -1.55
C GLN A 37 -16.37 3.85 -2.33
N VAL A 38 -15.25 3.96 -1.62
CA VAL A 38 -13.91 3.63 -2.08
C VAL A 38 -13.35 2.53 -1.17
N GLU A 39 -12.66 1.56 -1.76
CA GLU A 39 -11.92 0.53 -1.05
C GLU A 39 -10.56 0.36 -1.72
N MET A 40 -9.52 0.32 -0.89
CA MET A 40 -8.14 0.05 -1.26
C MET A 40 -7.64 -1.09 -0.40
N ASN A 41 -6.91 -2.02 -1.00
CA ASN A 41 -6.42 -3.21 -0.34
C ASN A 41 -4.90 -3.26 -0.38
N CYS A 42 -4.33 -3.82 0.68
CA CYS A 42 -2.91 -4.01 0.86
C CYS A 42 -2.63 -5.46 1.27
N ASN A 43 -1.83 -6.14 0.46
CA ASN A 43 -1.21 -7.41 0.80
C ASN A 43 0.19 -7.12 1.33
N PRO A 44 0.40 -7.21 2.66
CA PRO A 44 1.72 -6.97 3.23
C PRO A 44 2.67 -8.11 2.90
N GLU A 45 3.97 -7.84 3.05
CA GLU A 45 4.99 -8.91 3.02
C GLU A 45 4.64 -10.02 4.00
N LYS A 46 4.97 -11.26 3.62
CA LYS A 46 4.79 -12.42 4.48
C LYS A 46 5.55 -12.22 5.80
N ASP A 47 4.93 -12.63 6.90
CA ASP A 47 5.50 -12.59 8.25
C ASP A 47 5.76 -11.18 8.82
N HIS A 48 5.38 -10.09 8.12
CA HIS A 48 5.39 -8.75 8.69
C HIS A 48 4.19 -8.56 9.64
N PRO A 49 4.43 -8.37 10.96
CA PRO A 49 3.35 -8.17 11.93
C PRO A 49 2.71 -6.79 11.81
N ALA A 50 3.37 -5.81 11.19
CA ALA A 50 2.88 -4.43 11.12
C ALA A 50 2.48 -4.00 9.71
N VAL A 51 1.36 -3.28 9.57
CA VAL A 51 0.88 -2.68 8.32
C VAL A 51 0.43 -1.26 8.57
N PHE A 52 0.85 -0.33 7.71
CA PHE A 52 0.62 1.10 7.84
C PHE A 52 -0.10 1.64 6.62
N TRP A 53 -1.04 2.56 6.83
CA TRP A 53 -1.66 3.37 5.79
C TRP A 53 -1.27 4.83 5.91
N TYR A 54 -1.00 5.43 4.75
CA TYR A 54 -0.66 6.84 4.63
C TYR A 54 -1.48 7.51 3.53
N GLN A 55 -1.65 8.83 3.66
CA GLN A 55 -2.22 9.70 2.65
C GLN A 55 -1.22 10.80 2.30
N GLN A 56 -1.02 11.05 1.01
CA GLN A 56 -0.27 12.19 0.50
C GLN A 56 -1.14 12.99 -0.46
N LYS A 57 -1.53 14.19 -0.04
CA LYS A 57 -2.17 15.16 -0.94
C LYS A 57 -1.12 15.78 -1.87
N GLN A 58 -1.56 16.28 -3.02
CA GLN A 58 -0.66 16.86 -4.02
C GLN A 58 0.22 17.96 -3.40
N SER A 59 1.54 17.81 -3.55
CA SER A 59 2.55 18.72 -3.00
C SER A 59 2.48 18.92 -1.48
N LYS A 60 1.95 17.94 -0.74
CA LYS A 60 1.96 17.90 0.73
C LYS A 60 2.84 16.76 1.25
N GLU A 61 3.15 16.83 2.53
CA GLU A 61 3.84 15.76 3.24
C GLU A 61 2.99 14.48 3.28
N LEU A 62 3.68 13.36 3.49
CA LEU A 62 3.04 12.07 3.74
C LEU A 62 2.44 12.08 5.15
N LYS A 63 1.14 11.84 5.26
CA LYS A 63 0.41 11.80 6.52
C LYS A 63 0.07 10.38 6.92
N PHE A 64 0.41 10.02 8.14
CA PHE A 64 -0.01 8.78 8.77
C PHE A 64 -1.55 8.75 8.94
N LEU A 65 -2.17 7.61 8.66
CA LEU A 65 -3.61 7.39 8.89
C LEU A 65 -3.85 6.41 10.03
N ILE A 66 -3.35 5.19 9.89
CA ILE A 66 -3.56 4.07 10.81
C ILE A 66 -2.46 3.04 10.64
N TYR A 67 -2.11 2.34 11.72
CA TYR A 67 -1.38 1.09 11.61
C TYR A 67 -1.99 -0.03 12.45
N PHE A 68 -1.75 -1.23 11.95
CA PHE A 68 -2.10 -2.48 12.60
C PHE A 68 -0.83 -3.19 13.04
N GLN A 69 -0.91 -3.88 14.18
CA GLN A 69 0.07 -4.85 14.61
C GLN A 69 -0.64 -6.16 14.92
N ASN A 70 -0.19 -7.27 14.33
CA ASN A 70 -0.80 -8.58 14.45
C ASN A 70 -2.32 -8.54 14.23
N GLN A 71 -2.74 -7.92 13.11
CA GLN A 71 -4.15 -7.76 12.73
C GLN A 71 -5.01 -6.92 13.69
N ARG A 72 -4.41 -6.19 14.62
CA ARG A 72 -5.12 -5.30 15.55
C ARG A 72 -4.74 -3.85 15.30
N PRO A 73 -5.70 -2.91 15.23
CA PRO A 73 -5.38 -1.50 15.13
C PRO A 73 -4.71 -1.05 16.41
N VAL A 74 -3.58 -0.35 16.30
CA VAL A 74 -2.81 0.14 17.46
C VAL A 74 -2.90 1.64 17.60
N ASP A 75 -2.74 2.38 16.49
CA ASP A 75 -2.89 3.83 16.47
C ASP A 75 -3.58 4.28 15.17
N GLN A 76 -4.37 5.35 15.27
CA GLN A 76 -5.08 5.95 14.15
C GLN A 76 -5.38 7.43 14.42
N ILE A 77 -5.35 8.25 13.37
CA ILE A 77 -5.77 9.66 13.46
C ILE A 77 -7.30 9.76 13.52
N ASP A 78 -7.82 10.86 14.10
CA ASP A 78 -9.27 11.05 14.26
C ASP A 78 -10.03 11.09 12.93
N MET A 79 -9.40 11.52 11.84
CA MET A 79 -9.99 11.49 10.50
C MET A 79 -10.40 10.07 10.07
N VAL A 80 -9.74 9.04 10.62
CA VAL A 80 -10.09 7.63 10.40
C VAL A 80 -11.32 7.19 11.20
N LYS A 81 -11.78 7.99 12.16
CA LYS A 81 -12.94 7.63 13.01
C LYS A 81 -14.29 8.05 12.42
N GLU A 82 -14.31 9.01 11.50
CA GLU A 82 -15.57 9.59 10.99
C GLU A 82 -15.99 9.06 9.61
N ARG A 83 -15.11 9.10 8.60
CA ARG A 83 -15.44 8.78 7.20
C ARG A 83 -14.62 7.65 6.59
N PHE A 84 -13.46 7.36 7.16
CA PHE A 84 -12.64 6.25 6.74
C PHE A 84 -12.89 5.05 7.67
N SER A 85 -12.56 3.86 7.22
CA SER A 85 -12.41 2.70 8.07
C SER A 85 -11.27 1.85 7.53
N ALA A 86 -10.59 1.13 8.41
CA ALA A 86 -9.59 0.16 7.98
C ALA A 86 -9.72 -1.12 8.78
N GLU A 87 -9.49 -2.24 8.12
CA GLU A 87 -9.67 -3.57 8.69
C GLU A 87 -8.56 -4.47 8.17
N TRP A 88 -8.02 -5.33 9.03
CA TRP A 88 -7.11 -6.39 8.63
C TRP A 88 -7.55 -7.73 9.20
N PRO A 89 -8.53 -8.41 8.57
CA PRO A 89 -9.00 -9.71 9.03
C PRO A 89 -7.92 -10.79 8.87
N SER A 90 -7.99 -11.83 9.72
CA SER A 90 -7.12 -13.01 9.59
C SER A 90 -7.28 -13.65 8.20
N ASN A 91 -6.17 -14.01 7.57
CA ASN A 91 -6.10 -14.58 6.22
C ASN A 91 -6.73 -13.69 5.11
N SER A 92 -6.79 -12.37 5.31
CA SER A 92 -7.30 -11.42 4.33
C SER A 92 -6.34 -10.23 4.13
N LEU A 93 -6.65 -9.40 3.14
CA LEU A 93 -5.94 -8.16 2.86
C LEU A 93 -6.24 -7.11 3.93
N CYS A 94 -5.28 -6.25 4.20
CA CYS A 94 -5.53 -5.03 4.97
C CYS A 94 -6.25 -4.03 4.06
N SER A 95 -7.47 -3.64 4.42
CA SER A 95 -8.30 -2.73 3.62
C SER A 95 -8.36 -1.35 4.27
N LEU A 96 -8.41 -0.31 3.43
CA LEU A 96 -8.75 1.07 3.78
C LEU A 96 -9.97 1.48 2.93
N LYS A 97 -11.05 1.85 3.58
CA LYS A 97 -12.33 2.23 2.99
C LYS A 97 -12.64 3.68 3.29
N ILE A 98 -13.30 4.33 2.34
CA ILE A 98 -13.94 5.64 2.51
C ILE A 98 -15.42 5.43 2.23
N SER A 99 -16.28 5.58 3.24
CA SER A 99 -17.70 5.28 3.12
C SER A 99 -18.40 6.19 2.11
N THR A 100 -18.06 7.48 2.15
CA THR A 100 -18.62 8.52 1.29
C THR A 100 -17.48 9.41 0.82
N SER A 101 -17.05 9.23 -0.43
CA SER A 101 -15.92 10.00 -1.00
C SER A 101 -16.27 11.47 -1.25
N GLU A 102 -15.32 12.33 -0.95
CA GLU A 102 -15.36 13.77 -1.23
C GLU A 102 -14.21 14.18 -2.17
N VAL A 103 -14.28 15.39 -2.74
CA VAL A 103 -13.24 15.86 -3.67
C VAL A 103 -11.90 15.99 -2.93
N GLU A 104 -11.97 16.39 -1.68
CA GLU A 104 -10.88 16.58 -0.73
C GLU A 104 -10.13 15.29 -0.39
N ASP A 105 -10.74 14.12 -0.65
CA ASP A 105 -10.13 12.81 -0.45
C ASP A 105 -9.22 12.41 -1.62
N SER A 106 -9.22 13.18 -2.73
CA SER A 106 -8.33 12.93 -3.87
C SER A 106 -6.87 13.08 -3.46
N ALA A 107 -6.17 11.96 -3.36
CA ALA A 107 -4.80 11.88 -2.86
C ALA A 107 -4.11 10.59 -3.34
N LEU A 108 -2.80 10.53 -3.15
CA LEU A 108 -2.06 9.27 -3.20
C LEU A 108 -2.24 8.57 -1.85
N TYR A 109 -2.66 7.32 -1.88
CA TYR A 109 -2.73 6.45 -0.70
C TYR A 109 -1.67 5.38 -0.80
N LEU A 110 -0.87 5.22 0.26
CA LEU A 110 0.24 4.29 0.31
C LEU A 110 0.10 3.34 1.48
N CYS A 111 0.33 2.06 1.23
CA CYS A 111 0.49 1.03 2.24
C CYS A 111 1.97 0.62 2.37
N SER A 112 2.39 0.27 3.58
CA SER A 112 3.68 -0.38 3.84
C SER A 112 3.52 -1.44 4.93
N SER A 113 4.47 -2.38 5.00
CA SER A 113 4.54 -3.37 6.08
C SER A 113 5.93 -3.43 6.68
N SER A 114 6.06 -3.91 7.92
CA SER A 114 7.34 -4.02 8.62
C SER A 114 7.41 -5.21 9.58
N GLN A 115 8.62 -5.75 9.77
CA GLN A 115 8.97 -6.74 10.82
C GLN A 115 8.94 -6.14 12.23
N SER A 116 9.11 -4.82 12.34
CA SER A 116 9.20 -4.09 13.62
C SER A 116 8.54 -2.71 13.51
N THR A 117 8.04 -2.20 14.62
CA THR A 117 7.38 -0.88 14.73
C THR A 117 8.32 0.14 15.33
#